data_AF-A0A7X9BHR5-F1
#
_entry.id   AF-A0A7X9BHR5-F1
#
_cell.length_a   1.000
_cell.length_b   1.000
_cell.length_c   1.000
_cell.angle_alpha   90.00
_cell.angle_beta   90.00
_cell.angle_gamma   90.00
#
_symmetry.space_group_name_H-M   'P 1'
#
loop_
_entity.id
_entity.type
_entity.pdbx_description
1 polymer ?
#
loop_
_entity_poly.entity_id
_entity_poly.type
_entity_poly.pdbx_seq_one_letter_code
_entity_poly.pdbx_strand_id
1 'polypeptide(L)'
;ERYRALTGAVVRRIGRVSAATGAIIIAIYLILGTGTVLVWAIRNHGTVAELFSLADMQIGSRILTTIACVVWLPNLCLWGLSWVFGGGFSVGDVATFTLWVSRSDGLPAVPMFGVFPDAVDNDPLRIVLMLLPLVIGLIAGLTVMLLPRCFGIGIPRTFQEYDHRSIAKDFICSAVALCLTAAMVSVAFAALFACSNGALGHQRLSHVGVDVMQSTRIIGQATLVGLFTAWLLVLVGVYAVFGIRWARERRTGQRRERISQPHDGVTNHESAITPRVVNSTHQAKEEQGDNNESAD
;
A
#
# COMPACT_ATOMS: atom_id res chain seq x y z
N GLU A 1 -15.58 23.51 22.91
CA GLU A 1 -16.21 22.18 22.73
C GLU A 1 -16.17 21.66 21.29
N ARG A 2 -16.57 22.47 20.30
CA ARG A 2 -16.57 22.09 18.86
C ARG A 2 -15.21 21.60 18.32
N TYR A 3 -14.09 22.19 18.76
CA TYR A 3 -12.74 21.72 18.42
C TYR A 3 -12.41 20.34 19.00
N ARG A 4 -12.77 20.06 20.27
CA ARG A 4 -12.57 18.74 20.90
C ARG A 4 -13.40 17.65 20.21
N ALA A 5 -14.62 17.97 19.81
CA ALA A 5 -15.48 17.03 19.07
C ALA A 5 -14.92 16.69 17.68
N LEU A 6 -14.38 17.68 16.96
CA LEU A 6 -13.70 17.48 15.66
C LEU A 6 -12.44 16.63 15.81
N THR A 7 -11.59 16.93 16.80
CA THR A 7 -10.37 16.15 17.06
C THR A 7 -10.69 14.71 17.44
N GLY A 8 -11.72 14.47 18.27
CA GLY A 8 -12.16 13.13 18.63
C GLY A 8 -12.63 12.30 17.44
N ALA A 9 -13.36 12.91 16.50
CA ALA A 9 -13.81 12.23 15.27
C ALA A 9 -12.63 11.82 14.37
N VAL A 10 -11.62 12.69 14.22
CA VAL A 10 -10.41 12.41 13.44
C VAL A 10 -9.60 11.28 14.08
N VAL A 11 -9.36 11.33 15.39
CA VAL A 11 -8.62 10.30 16.12
C VAL A 11 -9.33 8.94 16.01
N ARG A 12 -10.66 8.90 16.18
CA ARG A 12 -11.44 7.67 16.03
C ARG A 12 -11.38 7.11 14.61
N ARG A 13 -11.36 7.99 13.59
CA ARG A 13 -11.19 7.58 12.19
C ARG A 13 -9.81 6.97 11.96
N ILE A 14 -8.74 7.64 12.40
CA ILE A 14 -7.36 7.15 12.31
C ILE A 14 -7.23 5.79 13.00
N GLY A 15 -7.72 5.68 14.24
CA GLY A 15 -7.68 4.45 15.02
C GLY A 15 -8.40 3.29 14.33
N ARG A 16 -9.61 3.54 13.81
CA ARG A 16 -10.37 2.51 13.09
C ARG A 16 -9.71 2.08 11.79
N VAL A 17 -9.20 3.02 11.00
CA VAL A 17 -8.52 2.71 9.73
C VAL A 17 -7.23 1.94 9.99
N SER A 18 -6.41 2.41 10.93
CA SER A 18 -5.14 1.75 11.26
C SER A 18 -5.33 0.35 11.84
N ALA A 19 -6.32 0.17 12.72
CA ALA A 19 -6.69 -1.13 13.28
C ALA A 19 -7.22 -2.08 12.20
N ALA A 20 -8.13 -1.63 11.34
CA ALA A 20 -8.66 -2.45 10.26
C ALA A 20 -7.56 -2.87 9.27
N THR A 21 -6.72 -1.94 8.82
CA THR A 21 -5.62 -2.24 7.89
C THR A 21 -4.60 -3.18 8.51
N GLY A 22 -4.20 -2.95 9.76
CA GLY A 22 -3.22 -3.85 10.38
C GLY A 22 -3.81 -5.22 10.69
N ALA A 23 -5.09 -5.33 11.05
CA ALA A 23 -5.76 -6.63 11.16
C ALA A 23 -5.79 -7.39 9.83
N ILE A 24 -6.03 -6.69 8.72
CA ILE A 24 -5.98 -7.27 7.37
C ILE A 24 -4.56 -7.75 7.04
N ILE A 25 -3.53 -6.94 7.29
CA ILE A 25 -2.12 -7.33 7.06
C ILE A 25 -1.76 -8.57 7.89
N ILE A 26 -2.11 -8.58 9.18
CA ILE A 26 -1.88 -9.72 10.07
C ILE A 26 -2.58 -10.97 9.52
N ALA A 27 -3.85 -10.86 9.12
CA ALA A 27 -4.60 -11.98 8.56
C ALA A 27 -3.95 -12.53 7.27
N ILE A 28 -3.51 -11.65 6.36
CA ILE A 28 -2.79 -12.05 5.14
C ILE A 28 -1.51 -12.81 5.49
N TYR A 29 -0.74 -12.31 6.47
CA TYR A 29 0.49 -12.97 6.91
C TYR A 29 0.23 -14.33 7.56
N LEU A 30 -0.81 -14.47 8.37
CA LEU A 30 -1.20 -15.76 8.93
C LEU A 30 -1.63 -16.77 7.83
N ILE A 31 -2.34 -16.30 6.81
CA ILE A 31 -2.71 -17.12 5.64
C ILE A 31 -1.46 -17.57 4.89
N LEU A 32 -0.48 -16.68 4.69
CA LEU A 32 0.78 -17.03 4.04
C LEU A 32 1.60 -18.05 4.83
N GLY A 33 1.70 -17.89 6.15
CA GLY A 33 2.35 -18.87 7.03
C GLY A 33 1.68 -20.24 6.94
N THR A 34 0.34 -20.27 6.96
CA THR A 34 -0.44 -21.50 6.81
C THR A 34 -0.25 -22.14 5.43
N GLY A 35 -0.30 -21.34 4.37
CA GLY A 35 -0.06 -21.81 2.99
C GLY A 35 1.34 -22.37 2.80
N THR A 36 2.33 -21.78 3.48
CA THR A 36 3.72 -22.26 3.47
C THR A 36 3.83 -23.66 4.06
N VAL A 37 3.25 -23.88 5.24
CA VAL A 37 3.26 -25.20 5.89
C VAL A 37 2.49 -26.23 5.06
N LEU A 38 1.40 -25.82 4.41
CA LEU A 38 0.66 -26.70 3.49
C LEU A 38 1.53 -27.13 2.30
N VAL A 39 2.28 -26.20 1.70
CA VAL A 39 3.23 -26.51 0.61
C VAL A 39 4.29 -27.49 1.10
N TRP A 40 4.85 -27.29 2.30
CA TRP A 40 5.84 -28.21 2.86
C TRP A 40 5.26 -29.60 3.10
N ALA A 41 4.06 -29.68 3.69
CA ALA A 41 3.38 -30.95 3.95
C ALA A 41 3.10 -31.74 2.67
N ILE A 42 2.75 -31.05 1.57
CA ILE A 42 2.54 -31.68 0.26
C ILE A 42 3.87 -32.16 -0.34
N ARG A 43 4.92 -31.33 -0.27
CA ARG A 43 6.24 -31.65 -0.85
C ARG A 43 6.91 -32.82 -0.12
N ASN A 44 6.80 -32.86 1.20
CA ASN A 44 7.54 -33.80 2.04
C ASN A 44 6.66 -34.92 2.60
N HIS A 45 5.50 -35.19 1.98
CA HIS A 45 4.59 -36.26 2.41
C HIS A 45 5.29 -37.63 2.44
N GLY A 46 6.26 -37.85 1.54
CA GLY A 46 6.99 -39.11 1.39
C GLY A 46 7.87 -39.37 2.60
N THR A 47 8.67 -38.36 2.97
CA THR A 47 9.52 -38.37 4.16
C THR A 47 8.71 -38.60 5.42
N VAL A 48 7.55 -37.94 5.54
CA VAL A 48 6.65 -38.14 6.70
C VAL A 48 6.14 -39.58 6.75
N ALA A 49 5.71 -40.15 5.62
CA ALA A 49 5.24 -41.53 5.55
C ALA A 49 6.36 -42.54 5.89
N GLU A 50 7.59 -42.28 5.43
CA GLU A 50 8.76 -43.07 5.74
C GLU A 50 9.07 -43.05 7.24
N LEU A 51 9.04 -41.88 7.88
CA LEU A 51 9.21 -41.75 9.34
C LEU A 51 8.13 -42.49 10.12
N PHE A 52 6.88 -42.48 9.67
CA PHE A 52 5.80 -43.29 10.27
C PHE A 52 6.02 -44.80 10.09
N SER A 53 6.71 -45.23 9.03
CA SER A 53 7.08 -46.64 8.85
C SER A 53 8.32 -47.04 9.66
N LEU A 54 9.31 -46.15 9.77
CA LEU A 54 10.54 -46.37 10.55
C LEU A 54 10.24 -46.49 12.04
N ALA A 55 9.25 -45.75 12.54
CA ALA A 55 8.81 -45.80 13.92
C ALA A 55 7.90 -47.01 14.24
N ASP A 56 7.66 -47.91 13.28
CA ASP A 56 6.74 -49.05 13.37
C ASP A 56 5.37 -48.68 13.99
N MET A 57 4.87 -47.49 13.62
CA MET A 57 3.69 -46.95 14.28
C MET A 57 2.42 -47.67 13.83
N GLN A 58 1.84 -48.41 14.77
CA GLN A 58 0.50 -48.98 14.66
C GLN A 58 -0.57 -47.88 14.48
N ILE A 59 -1.74 -48.24 13.93
CA ILE A 59 -2.82 -47.30 13.59
C ILE A 59 -3.20 -46.37 14.76
N GLY A 60 -3.30 -46.90 15.98
CA GLY A 60 -3.63 -46.10 17.17
C GLY A 60 -2.59 -45.02 17.47
N SER A 61 -1.30 -45.37 17.38
CA SER A 61 -0.19 -44.44 17.57
C SER A 61 -0.13 -43.38 16.46
N ARG A 62 -0.38 -43.78 15.19
CA ARG A 62 -0.46 -42.84 14.05
C ARG A 62 -1.50 -41.76 14.26
N ILE A 63 -2.69 -42.12 14.75
CA ILE A 63 -3.76 -41.15 15.01
C ILE A 63 -3.34 -40.17 16.12
N LEU A 64 -2.83 -40.68 17.23
CA LEU A 64 -2.42 -39.85 18.38
C LEU A 64 -1.30 -38.86 18.00
N THR A 65 -0.27 -39.33 17.30
CA THR A 65 0.83 -38.47 16.84
C THR A 65 0.36 -37.46 15.81
N THR A 66 -0.56 -37.83 14.92
CA THR A 66 -1.16 -36.86 13.97
C THR A 66 -1.90 -35.75 14.72
N ILE A 67 -2.69 -36.09 15.74
CA ILE A 67 -3.36 -35.09 16.60
C ILE A 67 -2.33 -34.19 17.29
N ALA A 68 -1.25 -34.76 17.83
CA ALA A 68 -0.17 -33.98 18.43
C ALA A 68 0.49 -33.02 17.43
N CYS A 69 0.71 -33.46 16.17
CA CYS A 69 1.22 -32.60 15.09
C CYS A 69 0.25 -31.44 14.78
N VAL A 70 -1.06 -31.71 14.77
CA VAL A 70 -2.10 -30.70 14.50
C VAL A 70 -2.15 -29.64 15.61
N VAL A 71 -2.01 -30.03 16.88
CA VAL A 71 -1.98 -29.10 18.02
C VAL A 71 -0.78 -28.14 17.93
N TRP A 72 0.34 -28.61 17.39
CA TRP A 72 1.56 -27.81 17.21
C TRP A 72 1.59 -27.00 15.91
N LEU A 73 0.67 -27.28 14.98
CA LEU A 73 0.59 -26.65 13.66
C LEU A 73 0.53 -25.10 13.69
N PRO A 74 -0.20 -24.44 14.62
CA PRO A 74 -0.21 -22.98 14.67
C PRO A 74 1.18 -22.35 14.88
N ASN A 75 2.03 -23.01 15.67
CA ASN A 75 3.40 -22.56 15.88
C ASN A 75 4.22 -22.75 14.60
N LEU A 76 4.05 -23.90 13.94
CA LEU A 76 4.71 -24.18 12.67
C LEU A 76 4.33 -23.17 11.57
N CYS A 77 3.07 -22.70 11.54
CA CYS A 77 2.64 -21.66 10.61
C CYS A 77 3.39 -20.32 10.84
N LEU A 78 3.62 -19.95 12.09
CA LEU A 78 4.40 -18.76 12.43
C LEU A 78 5.88 -18.95 12.07
N TRP A 79 6.43 -20.14 12.24
CA TRP A 79 7.80 -20.45 11.83
C TRP A 79 7.96 -20.44 10.32
N GLY A 80 6.98 -20.98 9.59
CA GLY A 80 6.91 -20.90 8.13
C GLY A 80 6.83 -19.46 7.63
N LEU A 81 6.09 -18.60 8.32
CA LEU A 81 6.05 -17.18 7.99
C LEU A 81 7.42 -16.51 8.19
N SER A 82 8.11 -16.79 9.30
CA SER A 82 9.48 -16.31 9.52
C SER A 82 10.44 -16.80 8.43
N TRP A 83 10.32 -18.08 8.05
CA TRP A 83 11.12 -18.68 6.98
C TRP A 83 10.89 -18.00 5.63
N VAL A 84 9.63 -17.78 5.21
CA VAL A 84 9.29 -17.11 3.94
C VAL A 84 9.86 -15.70 3.88
N PHE A 85 9.84 -14.98 4.99
CA PHE A 85 10.38 -13.62 5.03
C PHE A 85 11.90 -13.58 5.19
N GLY A 86 12.57 -14.73 5.37
CA GLY A 86 14.02 -14.83 5.46
C GLY A 86 14.60 -14.77 6.88
N GLY A 87 13.76 -14.77 7.93
CA GLY A 87 14.19 -14.91 9.33
C GLY A 87 14.58 -16.35 9.68
N GLY A 88 13.88 -17.33 9.09
CA GLY A 88 14.11 -18.75 9.37
C GLY A 88 13.65 -19.17 10.77
N PHE A 89 13.99 -20.39 11.14
CA PHE A 89 13.76 -20.94 12.47
C PHE A 89 14.81 -22.01 12.80
N SER A 90 14.99 -22.27 14.10
CA SER A 90 15.94 -23.24 14.62
C SER A 90 15.26 -24.22 15.55
N VAL A 91 15.69 -25.47 15.50
CA VAL A 91 15.27 -26.51 16.44
C VAL A 91 16.47 -26.89 17.28
N GLY A 92 16.57 -26.27 18.45
CA GLY A 92 17.71 -26.44 19.33
C GLY A 92 19.02 -25.95 18.69
N ASP A 93 20.11 -26.57 19.10
CA ASP A 93 21.44 -26.34 18.52
C ASP A 93 21.73 -27.26 17.32
N VAL A 94 20.77 -28.13 16.96
CA VAL A 94 20.99 -29.27 16.05
C VAL A 94 20.51 -29.01 14.63
N ALA A 95 19.51 -28.14 14.44
CA ALA A 95 18.91 -27.91 13.14
C ALA A 95 18.53 -26.45 12.93
N THR A 96 18.81 -25.95 11.73
CA THR A 96 18.52 -24.58 11.33
C THR A 96 17.94 -24.59 9.93
N PHE A 97 16.83 -23.87 9.75
CA PHE A 97 16.08 -23.82 8.51
C PHE A 97 15.90 -22.37 8.08
N THR A 98 16.46 -22.06 6.93
CA THR A 98 16.38 -20.75 6.26
C THR A 98 16.12 -20.97 4.77
N LEU A 99 15.88 -19.90 4.02
CA LEU A 99 15.72 -19.99 2.56
C LEU A 99 16.99 -20.48 1.84
N TRP A 100 18.16 -20.36 2.49
CA TRP A 100 19.46 -20.67 1.92
C TRP A 100 20.05 -21.99 2.43
N VAL A 101 19.82 -22.30 3.71
CA VAL A 101 20.41 -23.44 4.39
C VAL A 101 19.30 -24.22 5.06
N SER A 102 19.24 -25.52 4.77
CA SER A 102 18.45 -26.49 5.51
C SER A 102 19.41 -27.49 6.14
N ARG A 103 19.47 -27.53 7.47
CA ARG A 103 20.29 -28.48 8.23
C ARG A 103 19.37 -29.28 9.14
N SER A 104 19.27 -30.58 8.90
CA SER A 104 18.37 -31.51 9.61
C SER A 104 19.08 -32.71 10.27
N ASP A 105 20.41 -32.83 10.10
CA ASP A 105 21.20 -34.04 10.45
C ASP A 105 21.13 -34.48 11.92
N GLY A 106 20.73 -33.60 12.85
CA GLY A 106 20.63 -33.90 14.28
C GLY A 106 19.20 -34.06 14.80
N LEU A 107 18.19 -34.09 13.93
CA LEU A 107 16.79 -34.21 14.35
C LEU A 107 16.42 -35.67 14.67
N PRO A 108 15.69 -35.91 15.77
CA PRO A 108 15.16 -37.24 16.03
C PRO A 108 14.11 -37.60 14.98
N ALA A 109 13.91 -38.91 14.76
CA ALA A 109 12.97 -39.45 13.78
C ALA A 109 11.49 -39.29 14.24
N VAL A 110 11.04 -38.05 14.41
CA VAL A 110 9.65 -37.72 14.75
C VAL A 110 8.93 -37.29 13.47
N PRO A 111 7.77 -37.88 13.11
CA PRO A 111 7.09 -37.60 11.84
C PRO A 111 6.85 -36.11 11.55
N MET A 112 6.63 -35.29 12.58
CA MET A 112 6.44 -33.85 12.45
C MET A 112 7.65 -33.12 11.84
N PHE A 113 8.87 -33.61 12.09
CA PHE A 113 10.10 -33.02 11.56
C PHE A 113 10.31 -33.35 10.09
N GLY A 114 9.64 -34.38 9.57
CA GLY A 114 9.61 -34.67 8.14
C GLY A 114 8.92 -33.56 7.32
N VAL A 115 8.11 -32.70 7.95
CA VAL A 115 7.42 -31.58 7.27
C VAL A 115 8.33 -30.37 7.06
N PHE A 116 9.51 -30.31 7.69
CA PHE A 116 10.38 -29.14 7.58
C PHE A 116 10.89 -28.90 6.16
N PRO A 117 11.10 -27.63 5.76
CA PRO A 117 11.45 -27.28 4.40
C PRO A 117 12.90 -27.64 4.06
N ASP A 118 13.10 -27.90 2.77
CA ASP A 118 14.43 -27.85 2.17
C ASP A 118 14.82 -26.41 1.81
N ALA A 119 16.11 -26.20 1.57
CA ALA A 119 16.57 -24.92 1.04
C ALA A 119 15.94 -24.67 -0.34
N VAL A 120 15.63 -23.41 -0.65
CA VAL A 120 15.04 -23.07 -1.95
C VAL A 120 16.15 -23.04 -2.98
N ASP A 121 16.15 -23.88 -4.00
CA ASP A 121 17.24 -23.87 -5.01
C ASP A 121 17.17 -22.67 -5.99
N ASN A 122 15.97 -22.10 -6.17
CA ASN A 122 15.73 -21.04 -7.14
C ASN A 122 15.95 -19.64 -6.55
N ASP A 123 17.01 -18.96 -6.98
CA ASP A 123 17.31 -17.59 -6.55
C ASP A 123 16.17 -16.57 -6.81
N PRO A 124 15.47 -16.60 -7.96
CA PRO A 124 14.33 -15.70 -8.18
C PRO A 124 13.19 -15.92 -7.18
N LEU A 125 12.96 -17.18 -6.79
CA LEU A 125 11.93 -17.53 -5.83
C LEU A 125 12.26 -16.98 -4.44
N ARG A 126 13.53 -17.10 -4.00
CA ARG A 126 14.01 -16.51 -2.75
C ARG A 126 13.75 -15.00 -2.68
N ILE A 127 14.06 -14.29 -3.77
CA ILE A 127 13.86 -12.83 -3.87
C ILE A 127 12.36 -12.49 -3.76
N VAL A 128 11.50 -13.21 -4.49
CA VAL A 128 10.05 -12.98 -4.44
C VAL A 128 9.49 -13.19 -3.04
N LEU A 129 9.90 -14.24 -2.34
CA LEU A 129 9.45 -14.52 -0.97
C LEU A 129 9.86 -13.42 0.02
N MET A 130 11.09 -12.90 -0.08
CA MET A 130 11.58 -11.81 0.78
C MET A 130 10.94 -10.45 0.45
N LEU A 131 10.55 -10.21 -0.80
CA LEU A 131 9.86 -8.97 -1.21
C LEU A 131 8.37 -8.97 -0.87
N LEU A 132 7.80 -10.14 -0.61
CA LEU A 132 6.38 -10.32 -0.32
C LEU A 132 5.84 -9.41 0.81
N PRO A 133 6.48 -9.27 1.98
CA PRO A 133 5.99 -8.38 3.03
C PRO A 133 6.01 -6.90 2.62
N LEU A 134 7.01 -6.50 1.82
CA LEU A 134 7.11 -5.14 1.26
C LEU A 134 5.98 -4.86 0.26
N VAL A 135 5.71 -5.79 -0.66
CA VAL A 135 4.64 -5.66 -1.65
C VAL A 135 3.27 -5.58 -0.97
N ILE A 136 3.03 -6.38 0.06
CA ILE A 136 1.77 -6.34 0.83
C ILE A 136 1.63 -5.00 1.57
N GLY A 137 2.70 -4.51 2.20
CA GLY A 137 2.72 -3.19 2.83
C GLY A 137 2.43 -2.06 1.83
N LEU A 138 3.02 -2.13 0.63
CA LEU A 138 2.80 -1.17 -0.45
C LEU A 138 1.34 -1.16 -0.90
N ILE A 139 0.77 -2.32 -1.21
CA ILE A 139 -0.63 -2.44 -1.64
C ILE A 139 -1.59 -1.96 -0.55
N ALA A 140 -1.33 -2.31 0.72
CA ALA A 140 -2.12 -1.86 1.86
C ALA A 140 -2.06 -0.34 2.05
N GLY A 141 -0.87 0.26 1.93
CA GLY A 141 -0.69 1.70 2.02
C GLY A 141 -1.41 2.45 0.89
N LEU A 142 -1.29 1.95 -0.34
CA LEU A 142 -2.00 2.50 -1.50
C LEU A 142 -3.51 2.40 -1.32
N THR A 143 -4.04 1.25 -0.90
CA THR A 143 -5.48 1.11 -0.66
C THR A 143 -5.98 2.06 0.41
N VAL A 144 -5.25 2.26 1.52
CA VAL A 144 -5.63 3.22 2.57
C VAL A 144 -5.68 4.66 2.05
N MET A 145 -4.77 5.06 1.16
CA MET A 145 -4.70 6.44 0.67
C MET A 145 -5.65 6.70 -0.50
N LEU A 146 -5.79 5.75 -1.42
CA LEU A 146 -6.59 5.92 -2.64
C LEU A 146 -8.08 5.59 -2.44
N LEU A 147 -8.47 4.71 -1.51
CA LEU A 147 -9.89 4.41 -1.33
C LEU A 147 -10.63 5.58 -0.67
N PRO A 148 -11.80 5.98 -1.21
CA PRO A 148 -12.63 7.04 -0.64
C PRO A 148 -13.18 6.70 0.75
N ARG A 149 -13.22 5.40 1.10
CA ARG A 149 -13.64 4.91 2.42
C ARG A 149 -12.60 5.19 3.52
N CYS A 150 -11.33 5.39 3.15
CA CYS A 150 -10.23 5.59 4.08
C CYS A 150 -9.85 7.08 4.14
N PHE A 151 -8.90 7.55 3.33
CA PHE A 151 -8.56 8.97 3.22
C PHE A 151 -9.06 9.61 1.93
N GLY A 152 -9.11 8.85 0.82
CA GLY A 152 -9.66 9.35 -0.44
C GLY A 152 -8.87 10.51 -1.00
N ILE A 153 -7.54 10.41 -1.03
CA ILE A 153 -6.65 11.38 -1.70
C ILE A 153 -6.82 11.16 -3.21
N GLY A 154 -7.98 11.54 -3.73
CA GLY A 154 -8.32 11.45 -5.14
C GLY A 154 -7.69 12.61 -5.91
N ILE A 155 -7.27 12.36 -7.14
CA ILE A 155 -6.88 13.41 -8.07
C ILE A 155 -8.10 14.31 -8.28
N PRO A 156 -8.06 15.59 -7.89
CA PRO A 156 -9.22 16.46 -7.96
C PRO A 156 -9.59 16.73 -9.39
N ARG A 157 -10.88 16.84 -9.68
CA ARG A 157 -11.34 17.12 -11.04
C ARG A 157 -11.27 18.61 -11.38
N THR A 158 -11.27 19.51 -10.40
CA THR A 158 -11.41 20.97 -10.60
C THR A 158 -10.43 21.78 -9.72
N PHE A 159 -9.86 22.85 -10.27
CA PHE A 159 -8.88 23.75 -9.61
C PHE A 159 -9.50 24.73 -8.59
N GLN A 160 -10.82 24.89 -8.59
CA GLN A 160 -11.49 26.05 -7.98
C GLN A 160 -11.73 25.95 -6.45
N GLU A 161 -11.61 24.76 -5.84
CA GLU A 161 -11.85 24.54 -4.39
C GLU A 161 -10.60 23.98 -3.68
N TYR A 162 -9.46 24.64 -3.87
CA TYR A 162 -8.16 24.07 -3.51
C TYR A 162 -7.54 24.72 -2.25
N ASP A 163 -7.84 24.14 -1.07
CA ASP A 163 -7.15 24.51 0.17
C ASP A 163 -5.92 23.61 0.39
N HIS A 164 -4.71 24.14 0.17
CA HIS A 164 -3.46 23.41 0.44
C HIS A 164 -3.38 22.86 1.87
N ARG A 165 -4.04 23.53 2.82
CA ARG A 165 -4.03 23.14 4.23
C ARG A 165 -4.88 21.90 4.50
N SER A 166 -5.94 21.63 3.73
CA SER A 166 -6.78 20.44 3.91
C SER A 166 -6.05 19.18 3.44
N ILE A 167 -5.37 19.26 2.29
CA ILE A 167 -4.58 18.16 1.72
C ILE A 167 -3.39 17.83 2.61
N ALA A 168 -2.67 18.85 3.08
CA ALA A 168 -1.56 18.65 4.02
C ALA A 168 -2.04 17.93 5.29
N LYS A 169 -3.22 18.27 5.82
CA LYS A 169 -3.82 17.57 6.97
C LYS A 169 -4.13 16.11 6.67
N ASP A 170 -4.68 15.80 5.49
CA ASP A 170 -4.98 14.41 5.10
C ASP A 170 -3.71 13.57 4.89
N PHE A 171 -2.63 14.16 4.37
CA PHE A 171 -1.32 13.51 4.26
C PHE A 171 -0.67 13.24 5.62
N ILE A 172 -0.77 14.19 6.56
CA ILE A 172 -0.28 13.99 7.93
C ILE A 172 -1.11 12.92 8.64
N CYS A 173 -2.44 12.99 8.51
CA CYS A 173 -3.38 12.04 9.09
C CYS A 173 -3.14 10.61 8.60
N SER A 174 -2.91 10.45 7.29
CA SER A 174 -2.55 9.16 6.69
C SER A 174 -1.15 8.68 7.12
N ALA A 175 -0.14 9.55 7.22
CA ALA A 175 1.16 9.17 7.74
C ALA A 175 1.08 8.63 9.17
N VAL A 176 0.32 9.29 10.04
CA VAL A 176 0.08 8.83 11.43
C VAL A 176 -0.65 7.49 11.44
N ALA A 177 -1.67 7.31 10.60
CA ALA A 177 -2.40 6.05 10.51
C ALA A 177 -1.51 4.88 10.05
N LEU A 178 -0.69 5.09 9.02
CA LEU A 178 0.22 4.07 8.48
C LEU A 178 1.32 3.71 9.49
N CYS A 179 1.85 4.70 10.21
CA CYS A 179 2.82 4.47 11.29
C CYS A 179 2.20 3.65 12.44
N LEU A 180 0.98 3.99 12.85
CA LEU A 180 0.25 3.24 13.87
C LEU A 180 -0.04 1.80 13.43
N THR A 181 -0.38 1.59 12.15
CA THR A 181 -0.52 0.25 11.57
C THR A 181 0.78 -0.53 11.62
N ALA A 182 1.91 0.05 11.20
CA ALA A 182 3.21 -0.62 11.23
C ALA A 182 3.64 -1.00 12.66
N ALA A 183 3.41 -0.11 13.63
CA ALA A 183 3.66 -0.37 15.04
C ALA A 183 2.79 -1.53 15.56
N MET A 184 1.49 -1.51 15.24
CA MET A 184 0.56 -2.57 15.65
C MET A 184 0.95 -3.93 15.07
N VAL A 185 1.29 -4.01 13.79
CA VAL A 185 1.75 -5.25 13.14
C VAL A 185 3.04 -5.75 13.80
N SER A 186 4.00 -4.87 14.05
CA SER A 186 5.28 -5.23 14.68
C SER A 186 5.08 -5.79 16.10
N VAL A 187 4.24 -5.13 16.92
CA VAL A 187 3.93 -5.59 18.28
C VAL A 187 3.16 -6.90 18.27
N ALA A 188 2.19 -7.06 17.36
CA ALA A 188 1.42 -8.29 17.23
C ALA A 188 2.32 -9.48 16.87
N PHE A 189 3.21 -9.34 15.89
CA PHE A 189 4.12 -10.41 15.50
C PHE A 189 5.22 -10.69 16.54
N ALA A 190 5.69 -9.67 17.26
CA ALA A 190 6.56 -9.89 18.42
C ALA A 190 5.89 -10.80 19.47
N ALA A 191 4.63 -10.52 19.79
CA ALA A 191 3.86 -11.33 20.74
C ALA A 191 3.60 -12.74 20.20
N LEU A 192 3.19 -12.88 18.93
CA LEU A 192 2.92 -14.17 18.30
C LEU A 192 4.19 -15.05 18.25
N PHE A 193 5.34 -14.51 17.85
CA PHE A 193 6.59 -15.26 17.85
C PHE A 193 7.06 -15.62 19.25
N ALA A 194 6.92 -14.71 20.23
CA ALA A 194 7.24 -15.01 21.61
C ALA A 194 6.37 -16.16 22.17
N CYS A 195 5.08 -16.19 21.86
CA CYS A 195 4.16 -17.27 22.26
C CYS A 195 4.38 -18.57 21.48
N SER A 196 4.88 -18.48 20.25
CA SER A 196 5.13 -19.64 19.39
C SER A 196 6.42 -20.40 19.74
N ASN A 197 7.31 -19.76 20.48
CA ASN A 197 8.61 -20.33 20.86
C ASN A 197 8.49 -21.09 22.16
N GLY A 198 9.20 -22.21 22.27
CA GLY A 198 9.18 -23.03 23.47
C GLY A 198 10.28 -24.08 23.48
N ALA A 199 10.53 -24.66 24.64
CA ALA A 199 11.43 -25.80 24.77
C ALA A 199 10.69 -27.08 24.36
N LEU A 200 11.27 -27.85 23.43
CA LEU A 200 10.78 -29.21 23.13
C LEU A 200 11.45 -30.28 24.01
N GLY A 201 12.50 -29.92 24.75
CA GLY A 201 13.22 -30.85 25.63
C GLY A 201 14.24 -30.16 26.53
N HIS A 202 15.06 -30.94 27.21
CA HIS A 202 16.16 -30.45 28.04
C HIS A 202 17.46 -30.36 27.23
N GLN A 203 18.35 -29.41 27.58
CA GLN A 203 19.66 -29.19 26.95
C GLN A 203 19.58 -28.77 25.46
N ARG A 204 19.92 -29.64 24.51
CA ARG A 204 20.10 -29.29 23.09
C ARG A 204 18.80 -28.93 22.36
N LEU A 205 17.64 -29.18 22.97
CA LEU A 205 16.29 -28.86 22.48
C LEU A 205 15.57 -27.83 23.37
N SER A 206 16.31 -27.13 24.23
CA SER A 206 15.76 -26.15 25.17
C SER A 206 15.25 -24.88 24.49
N HIS A 207 15.73 -24.58 23.28
CA HIS A 207 15.26 -23.44 22.50
C HIS A 207 14.80 -23.91 21.12
N VAL A 208 13.49 -23.85 20.88
CA VAL A 208 12.90 -24.20 19.59
C VAL A 208 11.99 -23.08 19.13
N GLY A 209 12.24 -22.64 17.91
CA GLY A 209 11.42 -21.68 17.20
C GLY A 209 12.24 -20.62 16.51
N VAL A 210 11.68 -19.43 16.48
CA VAL A 210 12.14 -18.32 15.66
C VAL A 210 12.95 -17.33 16.51
N ASP A 211 14.03 -16.74 15.99
CA ASP A 211 14.60 -15.56 16.64
C ASP A 211 13.58 -14.41 16.57
N VAL A 212 12.93 -14.15 17.70
CA VAL A 212 11.83 -13.18 17.84
C VAL A 212 12.29 -11.80 17.38
N MET A 213 13.49 -11.38 17.80
CA MET A 213 13.98 -10.04 17.52
C MET A 213 14.29 -9.88 16.04
N GLN A 214 15.01 -10.84 15.46
CA GLN A 214 15.36 -10.80 14.04
C GLN A 214 14.11 -10.86 13.16
N SER A 215 13.18 -11.76 13.46
CA SER A 215 12.04 -12.04 12.59
C SER A 215 10.96 -10.98 12.69
N THR A 216 10.68 -10.47 13.89
CA THR A 216 9.85 -9.27 14.04
C THR A 216 10.47 -8.08 13.32
N ARG A 217 11.80 -7.90 13.40
CA ARG A 217 12.47 -6.79 12.72
C ARG A 217 12.32 -6.90 11.20
N ILE A 218 12.51 -8.07 10.61
CA ILE A 218 12.36 -8.29 9.17
C ILE A 218 10.93 -7.93 8.73
N ILE A 219 9.92 -8.45 9.43
CA ILE A 219 8.50 -8.17 9.12
C ILE A 219 8.16 -6.70 9.31
N GLY A 220 8.53 -6.14 10.46
CA GLY A 220 8.24 -4.75 10.82
C GLY A 220 8.94 -3.75 9.90
N GLN A 221 10.20 -3.99 9.54
CA GLN A 221 10.92 -3.11 8.62
C GLN A 221 10.39 -3.23 7.19
N ALA A 222 10.14 -4.43 6.69
CA ALA A 222 9.61 -4.61 5.34
C ALA A 222 8.21 -3.99 5.18
N THR A 223 7.32 -4.19 6.17
CA THR A 223 6.00 -3.55 6.19
C THR A 223 6.09 -2.03 6.24
N LEU A 224 6.93 -1.50 7.14
CA LEU A 224 7.13 -0.05 7.27
C LEU A 224 7.64 0.57 5.97
N VAL A 225 8.64 -0.05 5.33
CA VAL A 225 9.17 0.41 4.05
C VAL A 225 8.08 0.37 2.99
N GLY A 226 7.32 -0.73 2.87
CA GLY A 226 6.20 -0.81 1.92
C GLY A 226 5.17 0.30 2.10
N LEU A 227 4.73 0.54 3.35
CA LEU A 227 3.76 1.58 3.69
C LEU A 227 4.32 2.98 3.41
N PHE A 228 5.60 3.22 3.73
CA PHE A 228 6.26 4.50 3.49
C PHE A 228 6.45 4.76 1.99
N THR A 229 6.84 3.74 1.21
CA THR A 229 6.93 3.83 -0.24
C THR A 229 5.56 4.15 -0.86
N ALA A 230 4.47 3.54 -0.38
CA ALA A 230 3.13 3.89 -0.83
C ALA A 230 2.78 5.35 -0.55
N TRP A 231 3.11 5.84 0.65
CA TRP A 231 2.89 7.23 1.04
C TRP A 231 3.66 8.21 0.15
N LEU A 232 4.95 7.94 -0.12
CA LEU A 232 5.77 8.74 -1.02
C LEU A 232 5.24 8.72 -2.46
N LEU A 233 4.81 7.56 -2.96
CA LEU A 233 4.26 7.45 -4.31
C LEU A 233 3.00 8.30 -4.50
N VAL A 234 2.10 8.30 -3.52
CA VAL A 234 0.88 9.13 -3.56
C VAL A 234 1.25 10.61 -3.46
N LEU A 235 2.19 10.98 -2.58
CA LEU A 235 2.67 12.35 -2.45
C LEU A 235 3.23 12.87 -3.78
N VAL A 236 4.19 12.16 -4.38
CA VAL A 236 4.81 12.51 -5.66
C VAL A 236 3.78 12.56 -6.77
N GLY A 237 2.86 11.58 -6.83
CA GLY A 237 1.81 11.53 -7.83
C GLY A 237 0.88 12.75 -7.78
N VAL A 238 0.46 13.17 -6.58
CA VAL A 238 -0.38 14.36 -6.40
C VAL A 238 0.38 15.62 -6.85
N TYR A 239 1.61 15.84 -6.39
CA TYR A 239 2.41 17.02 -6.79
C TYR A 239 2.72 17.05 -8.29
N ALA A 240 3.00 15.90 -8.91
CA ALA A 240 3.24 15.82 -10.35
C ALA A 240 2.00 16.23 -11.15
N VAL A 241 0.81 15.78 -10.76
CA VAL A 241 -0.45 16.20 -11.42
C VAL A 241 -0.69 17.71 -11.25
N PHE A 242 -0.39 18.29 -10.08
CA PHE A 242 -0.45 19.74 -9.89
C PHE A 242 0.50 20.48 -10.82
N GLY A 243 1.77 20.06 -10.88
CA GLY A 243 2.77 20.67 -11.74
C GLY A 243 2.39 20.62 -13.21
N ILE A 244 1.89 19.48 -13.70
CA ILE A 244 1.47 19.30 -15.10
C ILE A 244 0.28 20.20 -15.43
N ARG A 245 -0.74 20.27 -14.56
CA ARG A 245 -1.93 21.08 -14.84
C ARG A 245 -1.65 22.58 -14.76
N TRP A 246 -0.86 23.01 -13.78
CA TRP A 246 -0.40 24.40 -13.67
C TRP A 246 0.44 24.82 -14.90
N ALA A 247 1.33 23.94 -15.38
CA ALA A 247 2.11 24.21 -16.59
C ALA A 247 1.22 24.30 -17.84
N ARG A 248 0.13 23.52 -17.93
CA ARG A 248 -0.84 23.61 -19.02
C ARG A 248 -1.60 24.93 -19.00
N GLU A 249 -2.13 25.34 -17.84
CA GLU A 249 -2.89 26.59 -17.69
C GLU A 249 -2.06 27.84 -18.04
N ARG A 250 -0.79 27.88 -17.61
CA ARG A 250 0.14 28.96 -18.01
C ARG A 250 0.32 29.06 -19.53
N ARG A 251 0.44 27.93 -20.22
CA ARG A 251 0.60 27.92 -21.69
C ARG A 251 -0.68 28.39 -22.39
N THR A 252 -1.86 28.00 -21.90
CA THR A 252 -3.14 28.44 -22.48
C THR A 252 -3.40 29.94 -22.23
N GLY A 253 -3.03 30.45 -21.05
CA GLY A 253 -3.11 31.88 -20.72
C GLY A 253 -2.23 32.76 -21.61
N GLN A 254 -0.94 32.40 -21.77
CA GLN A 254 -0.02 33.12 -22.66
C GLN A 254 -0.46 33.09 -24.13
N ARG A 255 -1.06 31.97 -24.59
CA ARG A 255 -1.62 31.88 -25.95
C ARG A 255 -2.82 32.83 -26.13
N ARG A 256 -3.63 33.03 -25.09
CA ARG A 256 -4.78 33.94 -25.12
C ARG A 256 -4.35 35.41 -25.10
N GLU A 257 -3.33 35.77 -24.31
CA GLU A 257 -2.76 37.13 -24.31
C GLU A 257 -2.06 37.49 -25.63
N ARG A 258 -1.34 36.54 -26.25
CA ARG A 258 -0.66 36.77 -27.54
C ARG A 258 -1.64 36.96 -28.72
N ILE A 259 -2.87 36.44 -28.61
CA ILE A 259 -3.94 36.65 -29.61
C ILE A 259 -4.68 37.99 -29.38
N SER A 260 -4.66 38.51 -28.14
CA SER A 260 -5.38 39.75 -27.75
C SER A 260 -4.55 41.04 -27.82
N GLN A 261 -3.25 40.98 -28.17
CA GLN A 261 -2.48 42.21 -28.43
C GLN A 261 -2.91 42.83 -29.77
N PRO A 262 -3.39 44.09 -29.82
CA PRO A 262 -3.64 44.79 -31.07
C PRO A 262 -2.30 45.01 -31.78
N HIS A 263 -2.28 44.82 -33.09
CA HIS A 263 -1.12 45.03 -33.94
C HIS A 263 -0.91 46.55 -34.15
N ASP A 264 -0.34 47.23 -33.16
CA ASP A 264 0.15 48.60 -33.34
C ASP A 264 1.55 48.55 -33.99
N GLY A 265 1.61 48.89 -35.27
CA GLY A 265 2.88 49.22 -35.94
C GLY A 265 2.96 48.86 -37.42
N VAL A 266 2.37 49.68 -38.29
CA VAL A 266 2.94 49.93 -39.63
C VAL A 266 2.86 51.43 -39.93
N THR A 267 4.03 52.07 -39.89
CA THR A 267 4.30 53.45 -40.32
C THR A 267 4.52 53.53 -41.84
N ASN A 268 3.78 54.44 -42.50
CA ASN A 268 4.10 55.32 -43.65
C ASN A 268 4.63 54.79 -45.00
N HIS A 269 3.83 55.00 -46.07
CA HIS A 269 4.11 55.87 -47.26
C HIS A 269 2.89 55.81 -48.22
N GLU A 270 2.10 56.87 -48.38
CA GLU A 270 2.21 57.97 -49.37
C GLU A 270 1.41 57.74 -50.67
N SER A 271 0.28 58.46 -50.80
CA SER A 271 0.01 59.32 -51.96
C SER A 271 -1.23 60.18 -51.70
N ALA A 272 -1.02 61.48 -51.85
CA ALA A 272 -1.97 62.57 -51.69
C ALA A 272 -3.15 62.48 -52.68
N ILE A 273 -4.32 62.96 -52.25
CA ILE A 273 -5.16 63.99 -52.90
C ILE A 273 -6.29 64.35 -51.92
N THR A 274 -6.22 65.54 -51.36
CA THR A 274 -7.35 66.37 -50.92
C THR A 274 -7.11 67.76 -51.55
N PRO A 275 -8.12 68.62 -51.80
CA PRO A 275 -9.33 68.77 -50.98
C PRO A 275 -10.64 69.04 -51.77
N ARG A 276 -11.80 68.75 -51.17
CA ARG A 276 -12.98 69.58 -51.41
C ARG A 276 -13.83 69.68 -50.14
N VAL A 277 -13.67 70.82 -49.48
CA VAL A 277 -14.58 71.32 -48.45
C VAL A 277 -15.89 71.70 -49.13
N VAL A 278 -17.01 71.17 -48.64
CA VAL A 278 -18.30 71.86 -48.69
C VAL A 278 -18.95 71.68 -47.32
N ASN A 279 -18.92 72.76 -46.57
CA ASN A 279 -19.67 72.94 -45.34
C ASN A 279 -20.92 73.75 -45.71
N SER A 280 -22.11 73.27 -45.38
CA SER A 280 -23.31 74.11 -45.28
C SER A 280 -24.41 73.42 -44.47
N THR A 281 -24.54 73.91 -43.25
CA THR A 281 -25.65 73.88 -42.31
C THR A 281 -27.02 74.15 -42.97
N HIS A 282 -28.10 73.43 -42.59
CA HIS A 282 -29.36 74.07 -42.15
C HIS A 282 -30.34 73.09 -41.49
N GLN A 283 -30.91 73.53 -40.36
CA GLN A 283 -32.08 72.96 -39.67
C GLN A 283 -33.39 73.30 -40.39
N ALA A 284 -34.38 72.40 -40.19
CA ALA A 284 -35.83 72.60 -40.02
C ALA A 284 -36.64 73.42 -41.05
N LYS A 285 -37.73 72.84 -41.58
CA LYS A 285 -39.12 73.11 -41.11
C LYS A 285 -40.16 72.17 -41.77
N GLU A 286 -41.23 71.93 -41.02
CA GLU A 286 -42.52 71.30 -41.35
C GLU A 286 -43.23 71.88 -42.58
N GLU A 287 -44.07 71.04 -43.21
CA GLU A 287 -45.46 71.31 -43.70
C GLU A 287 -45.89 70.05 -44.48
N GLN A 288 -46.74 69.16 -43.97
CA GLN A 288 -48.21 69.24 -43.81
C GLN A 288 -48.95 69.36 -45.14
N GLY A 289 -49.71 68.31 -45.52
CA GLY A 289 -50.83 68.46 -46.46
C GLY A 289 -51.17 67.23 -47.31
N ASP A 290 -52.31 66.61 -46.96
CA ASP A 290 -53.37 66.11 -47.84
C ASP A 290 -53.39 64.67 -48.40
N ASN A 291 -54.40 63.94 -47.86
CA ASN A 291 -55.56 63.35 -48.56
C ASN A 291 -55.36 62.05 -49.38
N ASN A 292 -56.26 61.07 -49.39
CA ASN A 292 -57.50 60.75 -48.65
C ASN A 292 -57.87 59.28 -48.98
N GLU A 293 -58.68 58.63 -48.12
CA GLU A 293 -59.86 57.76 -48.41
C GLU A 293 -59.87 56.67 -49.54
N SER A 294 -60.57 55.52 -49.51
CA SER A 294 -61.64 54.95 -48.67
C SER A 294 -61.74 53.41 -48.90
N ALA A 295 -62.32 52.73 -47.90
CA ALA A 295 -63.23 51.57 -47.90
C ALA A 295 -63.26 50.53 -49.04
N ASP A 296 -63.18 49.25 -48.66
CA ASP A 296 -64.34 48.34 -48.55
C ASP A 296 -64.15 47.41 -47.31
#